data_AF-A0A2Z6MB13-F1
#
_entry.id   AF-A0A2Z6MB13-F1
#
_cell.length_a   1.000
_cell.length_b   1.000
_cell.length_c   1.000
_cell.angle_alpha   90.00
_cell.angle_beta   90.00
_cell.angle_gamma   90.00
#
_symmetry.space_group_name_H-M   'P 1'
#
loop_
_entity.id
_entity.type
_entity.pdbx_description
1 polymer ?
#
loop_
_entity_poly.entity_id
_entity_poly.type
_entity_poly.pdbx_seq_one_letter_code
_entity_poly.pdbx_strand_id
1 'polypeptide(L)'
;MAKSSLEREFSSYKARAHALLQKKDADLVAAKDSEQLKALEEALKEAENEVVSITEERDRALLDLQSAMANNEKELAESVCGALTASHFMNFRDTALENAKQQIRSLETKLDLLSAKHLREKEEWGLSLQNVEETWRIRCEALKAENEAASAEDMKKELEELKQRCKKLKEEHASFHDLADRMIEDKDNEISRLLDENKNLRQSLQSRPPASQNDNYNTALHKLDPTNLSPSDAEHQILILARQQAQREEELAQSQRHILALQEEIEELEHENRLHSQQEAMLKSELRNMERSKKREGVDMTYLKNIILKLLETGEVEVLLPVIGMLLQFSPEEMQKCQQTYQNSKDVPPSPATTVEYVCLLTVSEESGGGGGCDGEGGRDGEGREKEIENG
;
A
#
# COMPACT_ATOMS: atom_id res chain seq x y z
N MET A 1 -44.05 66.14 146.59
CA MET A 1 -43.05 65.15 146.11
C MET A 1 -43.60 64.07 145.18
N ALA A 2 -44.89 63.70 145.20
CA ALA A 2 -45.43 62.63 144.34
C ALA A 2 -45.60 63.00 142.85
N LYS A 3 -45.97 64.26 142.54
CA LYS A 3 -46.22 64.71 141.16
C LYS A 3 -44.96 64.68 140.26
N SER A 4 -43.79 64.98 140.83
CA SER A 4 -42.50 64.95 140.11
C SER A 4 -41.98 63.54 139.82
N SER A 5 -42.41 62.53 140.58
CA SER A 5 -42.02 61.12 140.33
C SER A 5 -42.78 60.55 139.14
N LEU A 6 -44.09 60.77 139.10
CA LEU A 6 -44.95 60.29 138.01
C LEU A 6 -44.59 60.94 136.67
N GLU A 7 -44.26 62.23 136.68
CA GLU A 7 -43.84 62.97 135.48
C GLU A 7 -42.49 62.46 134.93
N ARG A 8 -41.59 62.03 135.82
CA ARG A 8 -40.31 61.38 135.46
C ARG A 8 -40.54 59.98 134.89
N GLU A 9 -41.45 59.20 135.48
CA GLU A 9 -41.82 57.87 134.98
C GLU A 9 -42.52 57.92 133.62
N PHE A 10 -43.44 58.87 133.42
CA PHE A 10 -44.11 59.09 132.15
C PHE A 10 -43.13 59.56 131.06
N SER A 11 -42.22 60.47 131.39
CA SER A 11 -41.15 60.90 130.48
C SER A 11 -40.21 59.74 130.11
N SER A 12 -39.88 58.88 131.08
CA SER A 12 -39.10 57.66 130.86
C SER A 12 -39.83 56.64 129.99
N TYR A 13 -41.15 56.48 130.18
CA TYR A 13 -41.96 55.62 129.33
C TYR A 13 -42.02 56.15 127.90
N LYS A 14 -42.25 57.45 127.72
CA LYS A 14 -42.25 58.11 126.41
C LYS A 14 -40.91 57.94 125.70
N ALA A 15 -39.79 58.11 126.40
CA ALA A 15 -38.45 57.89 125.86
C ALA A 15 -38.23 56.42 125.46
N ARG A 16 -38.65 55.46 126.29
CA ARG A 16 -38.55 54.02 125.99
C ARG A 16 -39.42 53.60 124.81
N ALA A 17 -40.66 54.08 124.75
CA ALA A 17 -41.58 53.80 123.65
C ALA A 17 -41.04 54.39 122.33
N HIS A 18 -40.53 55.63 122.36
CA HIS A 18 -39.89 56.25 121.20
C HIS A 18 -38.63 55.48 120.76
N ALA A 19 -37.77 55.08 121.70
CA ALA A 19 -36.59 54.28 121.39
C ALA A 19 -36.95 52.91 120.80
N LEU A 20 -38.03 52.28 121.27
CA LEU A 20 -38.48 50.99 120.74
C LEU A 20 -39.08 51.13 119.34
N LEU A 21 -39.83 52.20 119.08
CA LEU A 21 -40.36 52.51 117.74
C LEU A 21 -39.20 52.81 116.77
N GLN A 22 -38.25 53.65 117.18
CA GLN A 22 -37.05 53.94 116.38
C GLN A 22 -36.22 52.68 116.11
N LYS A 23 -36.12 51.78 117.09
CA LYS A 23 -35.47 50.47 116.90
C LYS A 23 -36.25 49.60 115.91
N LYS A 24 -37.58 49.58 115.99
CA LYS A 24 -38.40 48.81 115.05
C LYS A 24 -38.36 49.37 113.64
N ASP A 25 -38.35 50.69 113.49
CA ASP A 25 -38.16 51.36 112.21
C ASP A 25 -36.78 51.03 111.64
N ALA A 26 -35.73 51.04 112.47
CA ALA A 26 -34.38 50.63 112.07
C ALA A 26 -34.31 49.14 111.67
N ASP A 27 -34.93 48.25 112.45
CA ASP A 27 -34.99 46.81 112.15
C ASP A 27 -35.77 46.55 110.84
N LEU A 28 -36.85 47.30 110.59
CA LEU A 28 -37.65 47.20 109.37
C LEU A 28 -36.90 47.74 108.14
N VAL A 29 -36.17 48.84 108.29
CA VAL A 29 -35.30 49.37 107.23
C VAL A 29 -34.20 48.36 106.93
N ALA A 30 -33.50 47.84 107.95
CA ALA A 30 -32.46 46.83 107.77
C ALA A 30 -32.97 45.53 107.12
N ALA A 31 -34.19 45.09 107.46
CA ALA A 31 -34.80 43.92 106.82
C ALA A 31 -35.14 44.19 105.35
N LYS A 32 -35.68 45.36 105.03
CA LYS A 32 -35.95 45.78 103.63
C LYS A 32 -34.66 45.90 102.83
N ASP A 33 -33.63 46.51 103.39
CA ASP A 33 -32.32 46.65 102.75
C ASP A 33 -31.68 45.27 102.50
N SER A 34 -31.82 44.33 103.45
CA SER A 34 -31.34 42.95 103.27
C SER A 34 -32.11 42.16 102.20
N GLU A 35 -33.42 42.35 102.08
CA GLU A 35 -34.23 41.71 101.03
C GLU A 35 -33.91 42.30 99.65
N GLN A 36 -33.75 43.62 99.56
CA GLN A 36 -33.30 44.30 98.35
C GLN A 36 -31.90 43.86 97.92
N LEU A 37 -30.97 43.71 98.86
CA LEU A 37 -29.61 43.24 98.57
C LEU A 37 -29.63 41.81 97.99
N LYS A 38 -30.43 40.90 98.56
CA LYS A 38 -30.60 39.54 98.02
C LYS A 38 -31.19 39.53 96.61
N ALA A 39 -32.20 40.35 96.35
CA ALA A 39 -32.79 40.47 95.02
C ALA A 39 -31.77 40.99 94.00
N LEU A 40 -30.90 41.93 94.39
CA LEU A 40 -29.82 42.42 93.55
C LEU A 40 -28.72 41.36 93.31
N GLU A 41 -28.37 40.55 94.31
CA GLU A 41 -27.42 39.44 94.16
C GLU A 41 -27.95 38.34 93.23
N GLU A 42 -29.23 37.98 93.33
CA GLU A 42 -29.86 37.01 92.44
C GLU A 42 -29.93 37.53 91.00
N ALA A 43 -30.33 38.79 90.81
CA ALA A 43 -30.33 39.43 89.49
C ALA A 43 -28.91 39.55 88.89
N LEU A 44 -27.90 39.83 89.72
CA LEU A 44 -26.50 39.84 89.29
C LEU A 44 -26.06 38.45 88.83
N LYS A 45 -26.37 37.40 89.60
CA LYS A 45 -26.03 36.02 89.25
C LYS A 45 -26.73 35.53 87.99
N GLU A 46 -27.99 35.92 87.78
CA GLU A 46 -28.72 35.62 86.54
C GLU A 46 -28.06 36.32 85.34
N ALA A 47 -27.75 37.61 85.46
CA ALA A 47 -27.03 38.35 84.42
C ALA A 47 -25.63 37.77 84.14
N GLU A 48 -24.89 37.32 85.15
CA GLU A 48 -23.60 36.63 84.98
C GLU A 48 -23.75 35.33 84.19
N ASN A 49 -24.76 34.51 84.51
CA ASN A 49 -25.03 33.26 83.78
C ASN A 49 -25.44 33.53 82.32
N GLU A 50 -26.26 34.55 82.07
CA GLU A 50 -26.63 34.96 80.71
C GLU A 50 -25.41 35.42 79.90
N VAL A 51 -24.51 36.22 80.50
CA VAL A 51 -23.27 36.64 79.85
C VAL A 51 -22.42 35.44 79.48
N VAL A 52 -22.25 34.46 80.38
CA VAL A 52 -21.50 33.22 80.08
C VAL A 52 -22.13 32.47 78.91
N SER A 53 -23.44 32.25 78.93
CA SER A 53 -24.16 31.57 77.83
C SER A 53 -24.00 32.30 76.49
N ILE A 54 -24.14 33.63 76.48
CA ILE A 54 -23.96 34.45 75.28
C ILE A 54 -22.50 34.38 74.79
N THR A 55 -21.52 34.36 75.68
CA THR A 55 -20.11 34.22 75.28
C THR A 55 -19.81 32.85 74.68
N GLU A 56 -20.38 31.77 75.23
CA GLU A 56 -20.24 30.42 74.66
C GLU A 56 -20.93 30.28 73.31
N GLU A 57 -22.11 30.90 73.13
CA GLU A 57 -22.79 30.97 71.83
C GLU A 57 -22.00 31.79 70.81
N ARG A 58 -21.45 32.95 71.22
CA ARG A 58 -20.57 33.76 70.37
C ARG A 58 -19.33 32.98 69.95
N ASP A 59 -18.69 32.28 70.87
CA ASP A 59 -17.46 31.54 70.59
C ASP A 59 -17.73 30.34 69.68
N ARG A 60 -18.87 29.65 69.85
CA ARG A 60 -19.35 28.63 68.90
C ARG A 60 -19.59 29.22 67.51
N ALA A 61 -20.32 30.34 67.42
CA ALA A 61 -20.58 31.00 66.14
C ALA A 61 -19.29 31.48 65.45
N LEU A 62 -18.30 31.94 66.21
CA LEU A 62 -16.97 32.30 65.69
C LEU A 62 -16.22 31.10 65.15
N LEU A 63 -16.24 29.96 65.85
CA LEU A 63 -15.62 28.72 65.38
C LEU A 63 -16.29 28.19 64.10
N ASP A 64 -17.62 28.20 64.06
CA ASP A 64 -18.38 27.78 62.89
C ASP A 64 -18.08 28.68 61.68
N LEU A 65 -18.01 29.99 61.89
CA LEU A 65 -17.63 30.94 60.84
C LEU A 65 -16.20 30.71 60.35
N GLN A 66 -15.25 30.46 61.27
CA GLN A 66 -13.86 30.13 60.91
C GLN A 66 -13.77 28.83 60.11
N SER A 67 -14.52 27.80 60.50
CA SER A 67 -14.57 26.54 59.75
C SER A 67 -15.18 26.73 58.36
N ALA A 68 -16.25 27.51 58.24
CA ALA A 68 -16.88 27.82 56.97
C ALA A 68 -15.93 28.62 56.05
N MET A 69 -15.19 29.59 56.59
CA MET A 69 -14.17 30.34 55.83
C MET A 69 -13.06 29.41 55.32
N ALA A 70 -12.52 28.53 56.18
CA ALA A 70 -11.47 27.59 55.78
C ALA A 70 -11.95 26.60 54.69
N ASN A 71 -13.20 26.13 54.78
CA ASN A 71 -13.79 25.28 53.76
C ASN A 71 -13.95 26.01 52.41
N ASN A 72 -14.47 27.24 52.44
CA ASN A 72 -14.61 28.04 51.22
C ASN A 72 -13.26 28.36 50.57
N GLU A 73 -12.23 28.67 51.36
CA GLU A 73 -10.86 28.88 50.86
C GLU A 73 -10.31 27.61 50.19
N LYS A 74 -10.56 26.44 50.79
CA LYS A 74 -10.18 25.15 50.21
C LYS A 74 -10.90 24.87 48.88
N GLU A 75 -12.22 25.04 48.83
CA GLU A 75 -13.01 24.84 47.61
C GLU A 75 -12.58 25.81 46.50
N LEU A 76 -12.28 27.06 46.85
CA LEU A 76 -11.77 28.04 45.89
C LEU A 76 -10.40 27.62 45.34
N ALA A 77 -9.49 27.14 46.20
CA ALA A 77 -8.17 26.67 45.77
C ALA A 77 -8.27 25.43 44.85
N GLU A 78 -9.14 24.48 45.18
CA GLU A 78 -9.38 23.29 44.35
C GLU A 78 -10.01 23.67 42.99
N SER A 79 -10.99 24.59 42.99
CA SER A 79 -11.61 25.10 41.77
C SER A 79 -10.60 25.82 40.87
N VAL A 80 -9.77 26.71 41.44
CA VAL A 80 -8.72 27.44 40.71
C VAL A 80 -7.67 26.48 40.16
N CYS A 81 -7.24 25.48 40.94
CA CYS A 81 -6.32 24.44 40.48
C CYS A 81 -6.91 23.63 39.31
N GLY A 82 -8.19 23.24 39.42
CA GLY A 82 -8.92 22.57 38.34
C GLY A 82 -9.02 23.42 37.07
N ALA A 83 -9.29 24.72 37.19
CA ALA A 83 -9.35 25.63 36.05
C ALA A 83 -7.99 25.83 35.38
N LEU A 84 -6.91 25.98 36.18
CA LEU A 84 -5.55 26.14 35.67
C LEU A 84 -5.06 24.89 34.93
N THR A 85 -5.31 23.70 35.49
CA THR A 85 -4.95 22.43 34.84
C THR A 85 -5.73 22.22 33.53
N ALA A 86 -7.03 22.54 33.51
CA ALA A 86 -7.83 22.50 32.30
C ALA A 86 -7.32 23.46 31.21
N SER A 87 -6.94 24.69 31.58
CA SER A 87 -6.36 25.67 30.65
C SER A 87 -5.02 25.20 30.09
N HIS A 88 -4.14 24.65 30.92
CA HIS A 88 -2.86 24.10 30.46
C HIS A 88 -3.08 22.95 29.47
N PHE A 89 -4.01 22.03 29.77
CA PHE A 89 -4.35 20.93 28.88
C PHE A 89 -4.92 21.42 27.53
N MET A 90 -5.79 22.43 27.53
CA MET A 90 -6.29 23.03 26.29
C MET A 90 -5.16 23.62 25.44
N ASN A 91 -4.27 24.40 26.03
CA ASN A 91 -3.14 25.01 25.30
C ASN A 91 -2.18 23.97 24.71
N PHE A 92 -1.90 22.90 25.46
CA PHE A 92 -1.11 21.78 24.96
C PHE A 92 -1.78 21.11 23.75
N ARG A 93 -3.10 20.84 23.85
CA ARG A 93 -3.88 20.26 22.76
C ARG A 93 -3.89 21.15 21.52
N ASP A 94 -4.06 22.47 21.68
CA ASP A 94 -4.09 23.41 20.56
C ASP A 94 -2.72 23.49 19.86
N THR A 95 -1.63 23.42 20.64
CA THR A 95 -0.26 23.36 20.10
C THR A 95 0.00 22.08 19.32
N ALA A 96 -0.42 20.93 19.86
CA ALA A 96 -0.31 19.63 19.19
C ALA A 96 -1.14 19.60 17.89
N LEU A 97 -2.35 20.18 17.93
CA LEU A 97 -3.22 20.31 16.76
C LEU A 97 -2.57 21.17 15.66
N GLU A 98 -1.94 22.29 16.03
CA GLU A 98 -1.30 23.15 15.03
C GLU A 98 -0.05 22.51 14.41
N ASN A 99 0.74 21.77 15.19
CA ASN A 99 1.83 20.95 14.66
C ASN A 99 1.32 19.89 13.67
N ALA A 100 0.25 19.16 14.04
CA ALA A 100 -0.36 18.16 13.16
C ALA A 100 -0.86 18.79 11.84
N LYS A 101 -1.51 19.96 11.90
CA LYS A 101 -1.91 20.71 10.69
C LYS A 101 -0.72 21.11 9.84
N GLN A 102 0.38 21.56 10.44
CA GLN A 102 1.59 21.91 9.71
C GLN A 102 2.21 20.70 9.00
N GLN A 103 2.22 19.53 9.65
CA GLN A 103 2.66 18.28 9.03
C GLN A 103 1.76 17.88 7.86
N ILE A 104 0.44 17.96 8.01
CA ILE A 104 -0.52 17.70 6.94
C ILE A 104 -0.24 18.60 5.73
N ARG A 105 -0.10 19.92 5.94
CA ARG A 105 0.24 20.86 4.86
C ARG A 105 1.57 20.51 4.17
N SER A 106 2.56 20.07 4.93
CA SER A 106 3.86 19.64 4.37
C SER A 106 3.73 18.37 3.51
N LEU A 107 2.82 17.46 3.88
CA LEU A 107 2.55 16.25 3.11
C LEU A 107 1.71 16.54 1.87
N GLU A 108 0.72 17.44 1.98
CA GLU A 108 -0.08 17.92 0.85
C GLU A 108 0.82 18.54 -0.23
N THR A 109 1.73 19.45 0.14
CA THR A 109 2.67 20.05 -0.82
C THR A 109 3.62 19.03 -1.47
N LYS A 110 4.06 18.01 -0.72
CA LYS A 110 4.86 16.90 -1.28
C LYS A 110 4.05 16.05 -2.24
N LEU A 111 2.79 15.76 -1.91
CA LEU A 111 1.88 15.02 -2.76
C LEU A 111 1.59 15.77 -4.07
N ASP A 112 1.35 17.08 -3.99
CA ASP A 112 1.14 17.93 -5.16
C ASP A 112 2.38 17.95 -6.06
N LEU A 113 3.57 18.05 -5.47
CA LEU A 113 4.84 18.01 -6.20
C LEU A 113 5.05 16.67 -6.92
N LEU A 114 4.82 15.55 -6.22
CA LEU A 114 4.94 14.21 -6.81
C LEU A 114 3.89 13.97 -7.90
N SER A 115 2.67 14.44 -7.69
CA SER A 115 1.59 14.35 -8.67
C SER A 115 1.92 15.14 -9.94
N ALA A 116 2.45 16.36 -9.79
CA ALA A 116 2.89 17.18 -10.91
C ALA A 116 4.08 16.56 -11.65
N LYS A 117 5.02 15.94 -10.91
CA LYS A 117 6.16 15.22 -11.50
C LYS A 117 5.68 14.01 -12.31
N HIS A 118 4.82 13.17 -11.74
CA HIS A 118 4.28 12.00 -12.41
C HIS A 118 3.47 12.37 -13.65
N LEU A 119 2.67 13.44 -13.59
CA LEU A 119 1.92 13.93 -14.74
C LEU A 119 2.86 14.36 -15.88
N ARG A 120 3.95 15.08 -15.55
CA ARG A 120 4.95 15.49 -16.53
C ARG A 120 5.67 14.30 -17.16
N GLU A 121 6.08 13.33 -16.35
CA GLU A 121 6.70 12.11 -16.86
C GLU A 121 5.73 11.36 -17.77
N LYS A 122 4.46 11.24 -17.39
CA LYS A 122 3.42 10.62 -18.22
C LYS A 122 3.27 11.34 -19.57
N GLU A 123 3.27 12.67 -19.58
CA GLU A 123 3.23 13.47 -20.81
C GLU A 123 4.47 13.25 -21.68
N GLU A 124 5.66 13.20 -21.07
CA GLU A 124 6.93 12.94 -21.75
C GLU A 124 6.97 11.54 -22.39
N TRP A 125 6.55 10.51 -21.64
CA TRP A 125 6.42 9.14 -22.15
C TRP A 125 5.38 9.07 -23.28
N GLY A 126 4.27 9.78 -23.16
CA GLY A 126 3.25 9.87 -24.20
C GLY A 126 3.79 10.47 -25.50
N LEU A 127 4.55 11.56 -25.43
CA LEU A 127 5.19 12.18 -26.58
C LEU A 127 6.27 11.28 -27.20
N SER A 128 7.09 10.64 -26.37
CA SER A 128 8.12 9.69 -26.83
C SER A 128 7.49 8.51 -27.58
N LEU A 129 6.43 7.91 -27.02
CA LEU A 129 5.69 6.83 -27.65
C LEU A 129 5.10 7.26 -29.00
N GLN A 130 4.42 8.41 -29.04
CA GLN A 130 3.86 8.94 -30.29
C GLN A 130 4.94 9.17 -31.36
N ASN A 131 6.11 9.68 -30.97
CA ASN A 131 7.22 9.89 -31.89
C ASN A 131 7.78 8.56 -32.45
N VAL A 132 7.88 7.53 -31.59
CA VAL A 132 8.28 6.18 -32.02
C VAL A 132 7.24 5.59 -32.97
N GLU A 133 5.95 5.69 -32.65
CA GLU A 133 4.86 5.24 -33.52
C GLU A 133 4.86 5.95 -34.88
N GLU A 134 5.06 7.27 -34.91
CA GLU A 134 5.16 8.03 -36.16
C GLU A 134 6.37 7.59 -36.99
N THR A 135 7.52 7.41 -36.34
CA THR A 135 8.75 6.97 -37.00
C THR A 135 8.58 5.59 -37.63
N TRP A 136 7.94 4.65 -36.92
CA TRP A 136 7.65 3.33 -37.45
C TRP A 136 6.60 3.36 -38.55
N ARG A 137 5.57 4.20 -38.44
CA ARG A 137 4.58 4.40 -39.50
C ARG A 137 5.24 4.85 -40.80
N ILE A 138 6.07 5.89 -40.73
CA ILE A 138 6.81 6.42 -41.88
C ILE A 138 7.72 5.33 -42.48
N ARG A 139 8.41 4.56 -41.64
CA ARG A 139 9.28 3.47 -42.11
C ARG A 139 8.50 2.37 -42.82
N CYS A 140 7.34 1.98 -42.30
CA CYS A 140 6.46 1.01 -42.93
C CYS A 140 5.94 1.51 -44.29
N GLU A 141 5.54 2.79 -44.36
CA GLU A 141 5.12 3.42 -45.62
C GLU A 141 6.26 3.47 -46.65
N ALA A 142 7.48 3.82 -46.23
CA ALA A 142 8.65 3.83 -47.10
C ALA A 142 8.99 2.43 -47.63
N LEU A 143 9.01 1.41 -46.76
CA LEU A 143 9.25 0.02 -47.17
C LEU A 143 8.17 -0.50 -48.11
N LYS A 144 6.90 -0.11 -47.88
CA LYS A 144 5.80 -0.46 -48.78
C LYS A 144 5.99 0.17 -50.16
N ALA A 145 6.34 1.44 -50.23
CA ALA A 145 6.61 2.14 -51.49
C ALA A 145 7.82 1.54 -52.23
N GLU A 146 8.89 1.19 -51.51
CA GLU A 146 10.07 0.52 -52.09
C GLU A 146 9.70 -0.86 -52.66
N ASN A 147 8.92 -1.65 -51.94
CA ASN A 147 8.46 -2.96 -52.41
C ASN A 147 7.54 -2.85 -53.63
N GLU A 148 6.61 -1.89 -53.64
CA GLU A 148 5.74 -1.62 -54.80
C GLU A 148 6.58 -1.18 -56.02
N ALA A 149 7.60 -0.35 -55.83
CA ALA A 149 8.51 0.06 -56.89
C ALA A 149 9.37 -1.10 -57.40
N ALA A 150 9.93 -1.91 -56.51
CA ALA A 150 10.72 -3.09 -56.87
C ALA A 150 9.87 -4.11 -57.62
N SER A 151 8.64 -4.38 -57.15
CA SER A 151 7.69 -5.27 -57.83
C SER A 151 7.30 -4.75 -59.20
N ALA A 152 7.06 -3.44 -59.36
CA ALA A 152 6.75 -2.84 -60.65
C ALA A 152 7.91 -2.94 -61.65
N GLU A 153 9.15 -2.73 -61.20
CA GLU A 153 10.34 -2.88 -62.05
C GLU A 153 10.57 -4.34 -62.46
N ASP A 154 10.35 -5.29 -61.55
CA ASP A 154 10.48 -6.73 -61.83
C ASP A 154 9.42 -7.19 -62.85
N MET A 155 8.16 -6.78 -62.66
CA MET A 155 7.07 -7.04 -63.63
C MET A 155 7.37 -6.44 -65.01
N LYS A 156 7.97 -5.26 -65.06
CA LYS A 156 8.36 -4.60 -66.32
C LYS A 156 9.51 -5.35 -67.00
N LYS A 157 10.47 -5.87 -66.24
CA LYS A 157 11.56 -6.70 -66.76
C LYS A 157 11.02 -8.01 -67.34
N GLU A 158 10.16 -8.72 -66.61
CA GLU A 158 9.50 -9.93 -67.11
C GLU A 158 8.71 -9.68 -68.40
N LEU A 159 8.00 -8.55 -68.49
CA LEU A 159 7.26 -8.16 -69.69
C LEU A 159 8.19 -7.96 -70.90
N GLU A 160 9.33 -7.29 -70.71
CA GLU A 160 10.28 -7.05 -71.80
C GLU A 160 11.01 -8.34 -72.20
N GLU A 161 11.35 -9.22 -71.26
CA GLU A 161 11.88 -10.55 -71.54
C GLU A 161 10.88 -11.40 -72.35
N LEU A 162 9.60 -11.40 -71.95
CA LEU A 162 8.55 -12.11 -72.66
C LEU A 162 8.36 -11.56 -74.08
N LYS A 163 8.39 -10.24 -74.24
CA LYS A 163 8.31 -9.57 -75.53
C LYS A 163 9.49 -9.93 -76.44
N GLN A 164 10.70 -10.04 -75.90
CA GLN A 164 11.87 -10.51 -76.64
C GLN A 164 11.71 -11.98 -77.07
N ARG A 165 11.18 -12.86 -76.21
CA ARG A 165 10.89 -14.26 -76.57
C ARG A 165 9.84 -14.33 -77.67
N CYS A 166 8.76 -13.56 -77.60
CA CYS A 166 7.76 -13.49 -78.67
C CYS A 166 8.35 -12.99 -79.99
N LYS A 167 9.29 -12.03 -79.95
CA LYS A 167 9.99 -11.55 -81.15
C LYS A 167 10.86 -12.65 -81.77
N LYS A 168 11.68 -13.33 -80.97
CA LYS A 168 12.50 -14.46 -81.43
C LYS A 168 11.65 -15.56 -82.04
N LEU A 169 10.55 -15.94 -81.39
CA LEU A 169 9.65 -16.97 -81.89
C LEU A 169 9.01 -16.57 -83.24
N LYS A 170 8.67 -15.29 -83.42
CA LYS A 170 8.19 -14.77 -84.72
C LYS A 170 9.26 -14.86 -85.80
N GLU A 171 10.51 -14.53 -85.49
CA GLU A 171 11.64 -14.64 -86.41
C GLU A 171 11.91 -16.12 -86.79
N GLU A 172 11.83 -17.03 -85.82
CA GLU A 172 11.91 -18.48 -86.06
C GLU A 172 10.77 -18.96 -86.95
N HIS A 173 9.52 -18.55 -86.68
CA HIS A 173 8.37 -18.88 -87.52
C HIS A 173 8.52 -18.35 -88.95
N ALA A 174 9.01 -17.12 -89.13
CA ALA A 174 9.29 -16.56 -90.46
C ALA A 174 10.37 -17.38 -91.18
N SER A 175 11.45 -17.74 -90.49
CA SER A 175 12.51 -18.60 -91.04
C SER A 175 11.99 -20.00 -91.43
N PHE A 176 11.10 -20.59 -90.63
CA PHE A 176 10.44 -21.85 -90.98
C PHE A 176 9.52 -21.72 -92.20
N HIS A 177 8.80 -20.60 -92.32
CA HIS A 177 8.01 -20.30 -93.51
C HIS A 177 8.90 -20.14 -94.75
N ASP A 178 9.97 -19.36 -94.67
CA ASP A 178 10.94 -19.18 -95.76
C ASP A 178 11.61 -20.52 -96.17
N LEU A 179 11.85 -21.41 -95.20
CA LEU A 179 12.35 -22.76 -95.47
C LEU A 179 11.28 -23.62 -96.15
N ALA A 180 10.04 -23.58 -95.67
CA ALA A 180 8.92 -24.31 -96.27
C ALA A 180 8.65 -23.85 -97.70
N ASP A 181 8.65 -22.54 -97.95
CA ASP A 181 8.45 -21.96 -99.29
C ASP A 181 9.57 -22.37 -100.25
N ARG A 182 10.84 -22.32 -99.80
CA ARG A 182 11.97 -22.84 -100.59
C ARG A 182 11.85 -24.34 -100.86
N MET A 183 11.44 -25.13 -99.86
CA MET A 183 11.21 -26.56 -100.06
C MET A 183 10.08 -26.83 -101.04
N ILE A 184 9.01 -26.04 -101.02
CA ILE A 184 7.92 -26.13 -101.98
C ILE A 184 8.43 -25.80 -103.38
N GLU A 185 9.17 -24.69 -103.56
CA GLU A 185 9.78 -24.33 -104.84
C GLU A 185 10.74 -25.41 -105.36
N ASP A 186 11.61 -25.95 -104.50
CA ASP A 186 12.51 -27.05 -104.85
C ASP A 186 11.73 -28.31 -105.25
N LYS A 187 10.64 -28.63 -104.55
CA LYS A 187 9.76 -29.74 -104.90
C LYS A 187 9.01 -29.49 -106.20
N ASP A 188 8.55 -28.27 -106.47
CA ASP A 188 7.89 -27.91 -107.73
C ASP A 188 8.87 -27.94 -108.91
N ASN A 189 10.11 -27.50 -108.70
CA ASN A 189 11.22 -27.61 -109.67
C ASN A 189 11.56 -29.09 -109.94
N GLU A 190 11.67 -29.91 -108.90
CA GLU A 190 11.90 -31.35 -109.01
C GLU A 190 10.71 -32.06 -109.67
N ILE A 191 9.46 -31.69 -109.34
CA ILE A 191 8.26 -32.20 -110.02
C ILE A 191 8.31 -31.82 -111.50
N SER A 192 8.68 -30.58 -111.83
CA SER A 192 8.82 -30.12 -113.22
C SER A 192 9.91 -30.92 -113.95
N ARG A 193 11.08 -31.10 -113.31
CA ARG A 193 12.17 -31.93 -113.85
C ARG A 193 11.75 -33.39 -114.00
N LEU A 194 11.08 -33.97 -113.02
CA LEU A 194 10.57 -35.34 -113.05
C LEU A 194 9.45 -35.49 -114.08
N LEU A 195 8.64 -34.48 -114.35
CA LEU A 195 7.66 -34.50 -115.44
C LEU A 195 8.37 -34.50 -116.79
N ASP A 196 9.40 -33.68 -116.96
CA ASP A 196 10.23 -33.66 -118.17
C ASP A 196 11.02 -34.97 -118.34
N GLU A 197 11.62 -35.49 -117.26
CA GLU A 197 12.26 -36.79 -117.23
C GLU A 197 11.26 -37.91 -117.41
N ASN A 198 10.03 -37.86 -116.89
CA ASN A 198 8.99 -38.87 -117.14
C ASN A 198 8.53 -38.80 -118.59
N LYS A 199 8.50 -37.62 -119.20
CA LYS A 199 8.26 -37.45 -120.64
C LYS A 199 9.41 -38.05 -121.46
N ASN A 200 10.65 -37.79 -121.07
CA ASN A 200 11.86 -38.34 -121.69
C ASN A 200 12.04 -39.84 -121.40
N LEU A 201 11.60 -40.33 -120.25
CA LEU A 201 11.61 -41.73 -119.82
C LEU A 201 10.44 -42.46 -120.42
N ARG A 202 9.29 -41.85 -120.68
CA ARG A 202 8.26 -42.44 -121.55
C ARG A 202 8.79 -42.61 -122.97
N GLN A 203 9.65 -41.70 -123.43
CA GLN A 203 10.40 -41.84 -124.68
C GLN A 203 11.51 -42.90 -124.57
N SER A 204 12.21 -42.99 -123.43
CA SER A 204 13.34 -43.90 -123.19
C SER A 204 12.93 -45.30 -122.69
N LEU A 205 11.73 -45.48 -122.15
CA LEU A 205 11.10 -46.77 -121.80
C LEU A 205 10.51 -47.45 -123.03
N GLN A 206 10.50 -46.79 -124.19
CA GLN A 206 10.53 -47.47 -125.49
C GLN A 206 11.90 -48.15 -125.75
N SER A 207 12.90 -47.99 -124.88
CA SER A 207 14.27 -48.52 -124.99
C SER A 207 14.93 -48.89 -123.63
N ARG A 208 14.27 -49.74 -122.82
CA ARG A 208 14.76 -50.89 -121.98
C ARG A 208 16.28 -51.01 -121.50
N PRO A 209 16.67 -51.69 -120.35
CA PRO A 209 16.69 -51.35 -118.89
C PRO A 209 18.17 -51.48 -118.28
N PRO A 210 18.45 -51.97 -117.03
CA PRO A 210 18.43 -51.32 -115.69
C PRO A 210 19.73 -51.51 -114.81
N ALA A 211 19.64 -51.15 -113.51
CA ALA A 211 20.42 -51.56 -112.30
C ALA A 211 21.60 -50.63 -111.86
N SER A 212 22.02 -50.44 -110.59
CA SER A 212 21.59 -50.80 -109.20
C SER A 212 22.62 -50.21 -108.17
N GLN A 213 22.23 -50.07 -106.88
CA GLN A 213 23.07 -50.17 -105.63
C GLN A 213 24.00 -48.98 -105.23
N ASN A 214 24.39 -48.66 -103.97
CA ASN A 214 24.16 -49.13 -102.57
C ASN A 214 24.82 -48.17 -101.50
N ASP A 215 24.30 -48.17 -100.25
CA ASP A 215 24.86 -48.12 -98.84
C ASP A 215 25.97 -47.19 -98.19
N ASN A 216 25.71 -46.83 -96.90
CA ASN A 216 26.55 -46.81 -95.63
C ASN A 216 27.48 -45.62 -95.22
N TYR A 217 27.89 -45.27 -93.95
CA TYR A 217 27.81 -45.74 -92.52
C TYR A 217 28.39 -44.66 -91.51
N ASN A 218 27.96 -44.65 -90.21
CA ASN A 218 28.67 -44.48 -88.87
C ASN A 218 29.77 -43.38 -88.61
N THR A 219 30.21 -42.95 -87.40
CA THR A 219 29.88 -43.00 -85.94
C THR A 219 30.90 -42.15 -85.13
N ALA A 220 30.43 -41.48 -84.06
CA ALA A 220 30.98 -41.01 -82.75
C ALA A 220 32.49 -40.71 -82.46
N LEU A 221 32.74 -39.73 -81.56
CA LEU A 221 34.02 -39.50 -80.85
C LEU A 221 33.88 -39.00 -79.37
N HIS A 222 34.81 -39.54 -78.56
CA HIS A 222 35.24 -39.45 -77.15
C HIS A 222 35.13 -38.20 -76.23
N LYS A 223 35.11 -38.50 -74.91
CA LYS A 223 35.32 -37.66 -73.70
C LYS A 223 36.80 -37.68 -73.21
N LEU A 224 37.18 -36.70 -72.36
CA LEU A 224 38.45 -36.63 -71.59
C LEU A 224 38.21 -36.22 -70.10
N ASP A 225 39.09 -36.69 -69.21
CA ASP A 225 39.08 -36.53 -67.74
C ASP A 225 39.86 -35.30 -67.20
N PRO A 226 39.64 -34.88 -65.92
CA PRO A 226 40.34 -33.78 -65.26
C PRO A 226 41.16 -34.20 -64.02
N THR A 227 42.37 -33.67 -63.82
CA THR A 227 42.99 -33.51 -62.49
C THR A 227 44.19 -32.57 -62.57
N ASN A 228 44.24 -31.53 -61.72
CA ASN A 228 45.43 -30.86 -61.13
C ASN A 228 44.98 -29.58 -60.39
N LEU A 229 45.10 -29.53 -59.05
CA LEU A 229 44.86 -28.33 -58.24
C LEU A 229 46.20 -27.77 -57.73
N SER A 230 46.34 -26.44 -57.77
CA SER A 230 47.56 -25.66 -57.55
C SER A 230 47.62 -25.08 -56.13
N PRO A 231 48.79 -24.76 -55.55
CA PRO A 231 48.94 -24.13 -54.22
C PRO A 231 48.16 -22.81 -54.03
N SER A 232 47.86 -22.09 -55.11
CA SER A 232 46.95 -20.92 -55.07
C SER A 232 45.53 -21.28 -54.64
N ASP A 233 45.09 -22.51 -54.91
CA ASP A 233 43.76 -22.99 -54.54
C ASP A 233 43.68 -23.28 -53.03
N ALA A 234 44.79 -23.67 -52.41
CA ALA A 234 44.89 -23.92 -50.98
C ALA A 234 44.80 -22.62 -50.15
N GLU A 235 45.44 -21.54 -50.59
CA GLU A 235 45.34 -20.22 -49.92
C GLU A 235 43.93 -19.64 -50.05
N HIS A 236 43.29 -19.77 -51.21
CA HIS A 236 41.91 -19.38 -51.41
C HIS A 236 40.95 -20.17 -50.50
N GLN A 237 41.18 -21.47 -50.35
CA GLN A 237 40.43 -22.33 -49.44
C GLN A 237 40.56 -21.89 -47.97
N ILE A 238 41.76 -21.49 -47.52
CA ILE A 238 41.99 -21.00 -46.15
C ILE A 238 41.23 -19.70 -45.88
N LEU A 239 41.24 -18.75 -46.81
CA LEU A 239 40.48 -17.50 -46.71
C LEU A 239 38.97 -17.73 -46.61
N ILE A 240 38.44 -18.68 -47.38
CA ILE A 240 37.02 -19.05 -47.32
C ILE A 240 36.67 -19.65 -45.95
N LEU A 241 37.50 -20.56 -45.44
CA LEU A 241 37.28 -21.19 -44.15
C LEU A 241 37.37 -20.19 -42.99
N ALA A 242 38.32 -19.25 -43.02
CA ALA A 242 38.44 -18.18 -42.03
C ALA A 242 37.22 -17.26 -42.03
N ARG A 243 36.70 -16.91 -43.21
CA ARG A 243 35.46 -16.12 -43.32
C ARG A 243 34.25 -16.87 -42.76
N GLN A 244 34.11 -18.17 -43.06
CA GLN A 244 33.04 -19.00 -42.50
C GLN A 244 33.16 -19.15 -40.99
N GLN A 245 34.38 -19.21 -40.45
CA GLN A 245 34.63 -19.26 -39.02
C GLN A 245 34.20 -17.96 -38.32
N ALA A 246 34.59 -16.80 -38.87
CA ALA A 246 34.19 -15.50 -38.34
C ALA A 246 32.66 -15.31 -38.36
N GLN A 247 31.98 -15.75 -39.42
CA GLN A 247 30.51 -15.69 -39.51
C GLN A 247 29.84 -16.58 -38.44
N ARG A 248 30.33 -17.81 -38.25
CA ARG A 248 29.81 -18.69 -37.19
C ARG A 248 30.04 -18.12 -35.80
N GLU A 249 31.20 -17.51 -35.55
CA GLU A 249 31.49 -16.88 -34.25
C GLU A 249 30.63 -15.63 -34.00
N GLU A 250 30.34 -14.85 -35.04
CA GLU A 250 29.43 -13.71 -34.94
C GLU A 250 27.99 -14.15 -34.64
N GLU A 251 27.46 -15.16 -35.34
CA GLU A 251 26.14 -15.73 -35.06
C GLU A 251 26.05 -16.31 -33.64
N LEU A 252 27.10 -17.01 -33.19
CA LEU A 252 27.17 -17.51 -31.82
C LEU A 252 27.18 -16.37 -30.80
N ALA A 253 27.95 -15.32 -31.02
CA ALA A 253 28.00 -14.16 -30.13
C ALA A 253 26.66 -13.39 -30.10
N GLN A 254 25.99 -13.26 -31.25
CA GLN A 254 24.65 -12.67 -31.32
C GLN A 254 23.62 -13.48 -30.54
N SER A 255 23.62 -14.81 -30.71
CA SER A 255 22.75 -15.71 -29.97
C SER A 255 23.01 -15.65 -28.46
N GLN A 256 24.27 -15.65 -28.04
CA GLN A 256 24.66 -15.52 -26.63
C GLN A 256 24.17 -14.20 -26.01
N ARG A 257 24.30 -13.08 -26.71
CA ARG A 257 23.76 -11.78 -26.24
C ARG A 257 22.24 -11.83 -26.12
N HIS A 258 21.54 -12.44 -27.08
CA HIS A 258 20.09 -12.57 -27.03
C HIS A 258 19.62 -13.45 -25.86
N ILE A 259 20.33 -14.55 -25.59
CA ILE A 259 20.05 -15.42 -24.43
C ILE A 259 20.21 -14.64 -23.13
N LEU A 260 21.28 -13.86 -22.98
CA LEU A 260 21.49 -13.05 -21.77
C LEU A 260 20.40 -11.99 -21.60
N ALA A 261 20.00 -11.30 -22.68
CA ALA A 261 18.92 -10.33 -22.64
C ALA A 261 17.58 -10.96 -22.22
N LEU A 262 17.25 -12.14 -22.77
CA LEU A 262 16.05 -12.88 -22.38
C LEU A 262 16.10 -13.38 -20.94
N GLN A 263 17.28 -13.76 -20.44
CA GLN A 263 17.45 -14.17 -19.04
C GLN A 263 17.20 -13.01 -18.09
N GLU A 264 17.74 -11.83 -18.38
CA GLU A 264 17.50 -10.61 -17.61
C GLU A 264 16.00 -10.24 -17.61
N GLU A 265 15.35 -10.31 -18.78
CA GLU A 265 13.90 -10.05 -18.91
C GLU A 265 13.06 -11.04 -18.08
N ILE A 266 13.41 -12.33 -18.09
CA ILE A 266 12.73 -13.35 -17.26
C ILE A 266 12.92 -13.04 -15.77
N GLU A 267 14.12 -12.69 -15.34
CA GLU A 267 14.40 -12.37 -13.94
C GLU A 267 13.61 -11.13 -13.47
N GLU A 268 13.50 -10.10 -14.33
CA GLU A 268 12.69 -8.91 -14.07
C GLU A 268 11.19 -9.27 -13.97
N LEU A 269 10.65 -10.03 -14.93
CA LEU A 269 9.27 -10.49 -14.92
C LEU A 269 8.96 -11.37 -13.70
N GLU A 270 9.88 -12.23 -13.28
CA GLU A 270 9.73 -13.02 -12.06
C GLU A 270 9.71 -12.15 -10.80
N HIS A 271 10.54 -11.11 -10.75
CA HIS A 271 10.52 -10.14 -9.65
C HIS A 271 9.18 -9.38 -9.61
N GLU A 272 8.71 -8.87 -10.74
CA GLU A 272 7.40 -8.20 -10.84
C GLU A 272 6.25 -9.13 -10.45
N ASN A 273 6.27 -10.38 -10.91
CA ASN A 273 5.23 -11.36 -10.59
C ASN A 273 5.19 -11.68 -9.09
N ARG A 274 6.37 -11.82 -8.43
CA ARG A 274 6.46 -11.95 -6.98
C ARG A 274 5.85 -10.75 -6.26
N LEU A 275 6.13 -9.53 -6.72
CA LEU A 275 5.58 -8.32 -6.12
C LEU A 275 4.06 -8.22 -6.32
N HIS A 276 3.57 -8.48 -7.53
CA HIS A 276 2.13 -8.52 -7.80
C HIS A 276 1.41 -9.58 -6.96
N SER A 277 2.00 -10.76 -6.79
CA SER A 277 1.46 -11.82 -5.93
C SER A 277 1.37 -11.37 -4.46
N GLN A 278 2.36 -10.63 -3.96
CA GLN A 278 2.33 -10.05 -2.62
C GLN A 278 1.22 -9.00 -2.47
N GLN A 279 1.11 -8.09 -3.45
CA GLN A 279 0.06 -7.07 -3.47
C GLN A 279 -1.33 -7.71 -3.55
N GLU A 280 -1.52 -8.72 -4.38
CA GLU A 280 -2.77 -9.46 -4.49
C GLU A 280 -3.12 -10.15 -3.17
N ALA A 281 -2.14 -10.77 -2.49
CA ALA A 281 -2.35 -11.37 -1.19
C ALA A 281 -2.80 -10.34 -0.13
N MET A 282 -2.16 -9.16 -0.12
CA MET A 282 -2.52 -8.04 0.77
C MET A 282 -3.93 -7.53 0.47
N LEU A 283 -4.27 -7.28 -0.79
CA LEU A 283 -5.60 -6.83 -1.19
C LEU A 283 -6.67 -7.89 -0.87
N LYS A 284 -6.39 -9.18 -1.07
CA LYS A 284 -7.29 -10.28 -0.65
C LYS A 284 -7.47 -10.33 0.86
N SER A 285 -6.44 -10.08 1.67
CA SER A 285 -6.62 -9.98 3.12
C SER A 285 -7.46 -8.78 3.51
N GLU A 286 -7.24 -7.63 2.88
CA GLU A 286 -7.98 -6.40 3.20
C GLU A 286 -9.45 -6.51 2.77
N LEU A 287 -9.72 -7.08 1.59
CA LEU A 287 -11.08 -7.37 1.15
C LEU A 287 -11.79 -8.29 2.14
N ARG A 288 -11.12 -9.36 2.60
CA ARG A 288 -11.68 -10.24 3.64
C ARG A 288 -11.95 -9.50 4.94
N ASN A 289 -11.07 -8.58 5.36
CA ASN A 289 -11.27 -7.75 6.55
C ASN A 289 -12.47 -6.82 6.40
N MET A 290 -12.58 -6.13 5.27
CA MET A 290 -13.72 -5.26 4.95
C MET A 290 -15.04 -6.03 4.87
N GLU A 291 -15.03 -7.25 4.32
CA GLU A 291 -16.22 -8.12 4.32
C GLU A 291 -16.62 -8.53 5.73
N ARG A 292 -15.66 -8.86 6.59
CA ARG A 292 -15.93 -9.18 8.00
C ARG A 292 -16.47 -7.97 8.75
N SER A 293 -15.90 -6.77 8.57
CA SER A 293 -16.36 -5.55 9.25
C SER A 293 -17.78 -5.17 8.82
N LYS A 294 -18.06 -5.20 7.51
CA LYS A 294 -19.41 -4.94 6.98
C LYS A 294 -20.45 -5.93 7.52
N LYS A 295 -20.08 -7.20 7.66
CA LYS A 295 -20.96 -8.21 8.26
C LYS A 295 -21.17 -7.97 9.76
N ARG A 296 -20.17 -7.48 10.50
CA ARG A 296 -20.28 -7.10 11.93
C ARG A 296 -21.21 -5.90 12.13
N GLU A 297 -21.19 -4.92 11.23
CA GLU A 297 -22.07 -3.75 11.29
C GLU A 297 -23.56 -4.13 11.17
N GLY A 298 -23.87 -5.22 10.47
CA GLY A 298 -25.25 -5.73 10.32
C GLY A 298 -25.76 -6.61 11.47
N VAL A 299 -24.95 -6.86 12.51
CA VAL A 299 -25.34 -7.72 13.63
C VAL A 299 -26.17 -6.96 14.65
N ASP A 300 -27.31 -7.52 15.06
CA ASP A 300 -28.05 -7.00 16.20
C ASP A 300 -27.28 -7.25 17.51
N MET A 301 -26.79 -6.15 18.10
CA MET A 301 -26.05 -6.17 19.37
C MET A 301 -26.90 -6.68 20.54
N THR A 302 -28.23 -6.56 20.46
CA THR A 302 -29.16 -7.09 21.47
C THR A 302 -29.16 -8.62 21.45
N TYR A 303 -29.15 -9.21 20.26
CA TYR A 303 -29.06 -10.66 20.08
C TYR A 303 -27.70 -11.20 20.55
N LEU A 304 -26.61 -10.54 20.15
CA LEU A 304 -25.26 -10.91 20.59
C LEU A 304 -25.12 -10.82 22.12
N LYS A 305 -25.63 -9.75 22.74
CA LYS A 305 -25.67 -9.59 24.20
C LYS A 305 -26.35 -10.77 24.87
N ASN A 306 -27.50 -11.21 24.36
CA ASN A 306 -28.24 -12.33 24.95
C ASN A 306 -27.50 -13.66 24.82
N ILE A 307 -26.77 -13.87 23.72
CA ILE A 307 -25.94 -15.07 23.52
C ILE A 307 -24.74 -15.05 24.48
N ILE A 308 -24.06 -13.92 24.62
CA ILE A 308 -22.94 -13.77 25.56
C ILE A 308 -23.43 -13.98 26.99
N LEU A 309 -24.60 -13.44 27.34
CA LEU A 309 -25.21 -13.65 28.65
C LEU A 309 -25.48 -15.13 28.91
N LYS A 310 -26.08 -15.85 27.94
CA LYS A 310 -26.28 -17.30 28.03
C LYS A 310 -24.98 -18.08 28.15
N LEU A 311 -23.92 -17.67 27.43
CA LEU A 311 -22.59 -18.29 27.53
C LEU A 311 -22.05 -18.17 28.95
N LEU A 312 -22.22 -17.02 29.60
CA LEU A 312 -21.76 -16.78 30.97
C LEU A 312 -22.64 -17.48 32.01
N GLU A 313 -23.95 -17.59 31.78
CA GLU A 313 -24.88 -18.25 32.70
C GLU A 313 -24.80 -19.79 32.67
N THR A 314 -24.68 -20.37 31.47
CA THR A 314 -24.74 -21.83 31.26
C THR A 314 -23.38 -22.48 31.06
N GLY A 315 -22.37 -21.71 30.64
CA GLY A 315 -21.03 -22.23 30.35
C GLY A 315 -20.95 -23.13 29.11
N GLU A 316 -21.99 -23.17 28.26
CA GLU A 316 -22.08 -24.02 27.06
C GLU A 316 -21.23 -23.47 25.89
N VAL A 317 -19.91 -23.41 26.09
CA VAL A 317 -18.96 -22.86 25.11
C VAL A 317 -18.98 -23.64 23.80
N GLU A 318 -19.12 -24.96 23.83
CA GLU A 318 -19.10 -25.82 22.64
C GLU A 318 -20.24 -25.51 21.65
N VAL A 319 -21.40 -25.05 22.14
CA VAL A 319 -22.59 -24.76 21.32
C VAL A 319 -22.68 -23.29 20.95
N LEU A 320 -22.35 -22.39 21.89
CA LEU A 320 -22.54 -20.95 21.72
C LEU A 320 -21.33 -20.26 21.05
N LEU A 321 -20.11 -20.79 21.19
CA LEU A 321 -18.91 -20.22 20.56
C LEU A 321 -18.98 -20.22 19.01
N PRO A 322 -19.46 -21.29 18.33
CA PRO A 322 -19.68 -21.25 16.89
C PRO A 322 -20.66 -20.15 16.46
N VAL A 323 -21.73 -19.92 17.23
CA VAL A 323 -22.72 -18.88 16.95
C VAL A 323 -22.10 -17.49 17.11
N ILE A 324 -21.35 -17.26 18.19
CA ILE A 324 -20.61 -16.01 18.42
C ILE A 324 -19.60 -15.76 17.30
N GLY A 325 -18.83 -16.77 16.91
CA GLY A 325 -17.86 -16.63 15.83
C GLY A 325 -18.51 -16.40 14.47
N MET A 326 -19.72 -16.91 14.23
CA MET A 326 -20.49 -16.58 13.02
C MET A 326 -20.98 -15.13 13.05
N LEU A 327 -21.49 -14.64 14.18
CA LEU A 327 -21.94 -13.25 14.31
C LEU A 327 -20.78 -12.26 14.19
N LEU A 328 -19.69 -12.52 14.91
CA LEU A 328 -18.51 -11.66 14.92
C LEU A 328 -17.53 -11.95 13.78
N GLN A 329 -17.85 -12.89 12.90
CA GLN A 329 -17.02 -13.28 11.75
C GLN A 329 -15.57 -13.58 12.17
N PHE A 330 -15.41 -14.52 13.11
CA PHE A 330 -14.10 -15.00 13.54
C PHE A 330 -13.37 -15.67 12.39
N SER A 331 -12.07 -15.45 12.33
CA SER A 331 -11.20 -16.22 11.46
C SER A 331 -11.11 -17.68 11.96
N PRO A 332 -10.77 -18.64 11.08
CA PRO A 332 -10.53 -20.02 11.49
C PRO A 332 -9.49 -20.13 12.62
N GLU A 333 -8.48 -19.26 12.60
CA GLU A 333 -7.42 -19.19 13.61
C GLU A 333 -7.95 -18.66 14.96
N GLU A 334 -8.79 -17.61 14.94
CA GLU A 334 -9.44 -17.07 16.15
C GLU A 334 -10.38 -18.11 16.78
N MET A 335 -11.15 -18.82 15.95
CA MET A 335 -12.04 -19.90 16.40
C MET A 335 -11.25 -21.03 17.06
N GLN A 336 -10.16 -21.48 16.43
CA GLN A 336 -9.28 -22.51 16.99
C GLN A 336 -8.64 -22.06 18.30
N LYS A 337 -8.19 -20.80 18.39
CA LYS A 337 -7.60 -20.25 19.61
C LYS A 337 -8.59 -20.29 20.77
N CYS A 338 -9.84 -19.85 20.56
CA CYS A 338 -10.88 -19.89 21.59
C CYS A 338 -11.21 -21.33 22.04
N GLN A 339 -11.29 -22.27 21.10
CA GLN A 339 -11.54 -23.68 21.40
C GLN A 339 -10.37 -24.31 22.19
N GLN A 340 -9.13 -24.03 21.80
CA GLN A 340 -7.93 -24.50 22.50
C GLN A 340 -7.83 -23.92 23.91
N THR A 341 -8.08 -22.62 24.10
CA THR A 341 -8.06 -22.01 25.44
C THR A 341 -9.12 -22.62 26.35
N TYR A 342 -10.28 -22.96 25.81
CA TYR A 342 -11.34 -23.61 26.58
C TYR A 342 -10.98 -25.06 26.95
N GLN A 343 -10.45 -25.85 26.00
CA GLN A 343 -9.99 -27.22 26.26
C GLN A 343 -8.87 -27.26 27.30
N ASN A 344 -7.89 -26.35 27.19
CA ASN A 344 -6.80 -26.24 28.18
C ASN A 344 -7.31 -25.86 29.58
N SER A 345 -8.41 -25.09 29.68
CA SER A 345 -9.04 -24.76 30.97
C SER A 345 -9.87 -25.91 31.56
N LYS A 346 -10.33 -26.85 30.71
CA LYS A 346 -11.10 -28.03 31.10
C LYS A 346 -10.20 -29.17 31.63
N ASP A 347 -8.93 -29.20 31.21
CA ASP A 347 -7.95 -30.24 31.58
C ASP A 347 -7.13 -29.95 32.86
N VAL A 348 -7.39 -28.86 33.58
CA VAL A 348 -6.80 -28.61 34.91
C VAL A 348 -7.73 -29.18 35.99
N PRO A 349 -7.34 -30.23 36.76
CA PRO A 349 -8.16 -30.74 37.84
C PRO A 349 -8.19 -29.74 39.02
N PRO A 350 -9.28 -29.64 39.78
CA PRO A 350 -9.38 -28.74 40.91
C PRO A 350 -8.50 -29.24 42.06
N SER A 351 -7.29 -28.69 42.20
CA SER A 351 -6.51 -28.84 43.43
C SER A 351 -7.07 -27.88 44.49
N PRO A 352 -7.38 -28.35 45.71
CA PRO A 352 -7.81 -27.47 46.77
C PRO A 352 -6.62 -26.67 47.28
N ALA A 353 -6.87 -25.41 47.60
CA ALA A 353 -5.94 -24.43 48.15
C ALA A 353 -4.90 -23.89 47.16
N THR A 354 -5.21 -22.73 46.58
CA THR A 354 -4.45 -21.50 46.85
C THR A 354 -5.37 -20.33 46.52
N THR A 355 -5.71 -19.55 47.55
CA THR A 355 -6.24 -18.20 47.40
C THR A 355 -5.20 -17.38 46.63
N VAL A 356 -5.47 -17.09 45.36
CA VAL A 356 -4.67 -16.14 44.58
C VAL A 356 -5.60 -15.07 44.04
N GLU A 357 -5.25 -13.84 44.39
CA GLU A 357 -5.87 -12.60 44.00
C GLU A 357 -6.17 -12.56 42.50
N TYR A 358 -7.43 -12.26 42.15
CA TYR A 358 -7.75 -11.73 40.83
C TYR A 358 -7.25 -10.28 40.77
N VAL A 359 -5.95 -10.10 40.50
CA VAL A 359 -5.43 -8.84 39.97
C VAL A 359 -5.86 -8.77 38.52
N CYS A 360 -6.81 -7.87 38.26
CA CYS A 360 -7.21 -7.47 36.92
C CYS A 360 -6.01 -6.80 36.23
N LEU A 361 -5.24 -7.56 35.46
CA LEU A 361 -4.23 -7.03 34.54
C LEU A 361 -4.94 -6.41 33.33
N LEU A 362 -5.45 -5.19 33.51
CA LEU A 362 -5.59 -4.23 32.43
C LEU A 362 -4.20 -3.66 32.14
N THR A 363 -3.40 -4.39 31.35
CA THR A 363 -2.28 -3.75 30.66
C THR A 363 -2.85 -3.01 29.46
N VAL A 364 -3.06 -1.71 29.65
CA VAL A 364 -3.11 -0.74 28.57
C VAL A 364 -1.71 -0.68 27.97
N SER A 365 -1.53 -1.24 26.77
CA SER A 365 -0.37 -0.92 25.96
C SER A 365 -0.58 0.46 25.36
N GLU A 366 -0.04 1.47 26.03
CA GLU A 366 0.34 2.74 25.42
C GLU A 366 1.53 2.49 24.48
N GLU A 367 1.27 2.44 23.17
CA GLU A 367 2.33 2.73 22.20
C GLU A 367 2.31 4.23 21.92
N SER A 368 3.08 4.97 22.72
CA SER A 368 3.55 6.30 22.38
C SER A 368 4.52 6.22 21.21
N GLY A 369 4.31 7.11 20.24
CA GLY A 369 5.27 7.36 19.18
C GLY A 369 6.63 7.82 19.71
N GLY A 370 7.68 7.33 19.07
CA GLY A 370 9.05 7.80 19.24
C GLY A 370 9.72 7.83 17.87
N GLY A 371 9.73 9.01 17.26
CA GLY A 371 10.59 9.31 16.11
C GLY A 371 12.02 9.59 16.55
N GLY A 372 12.96 9.29 15.65
CA GLY A 372 14.39 9.54 15.75
C GLY A 372 15.06 8.49 14.86
N GLY A 373 15.80 8.81 13.82
CA GLY A 373 16.69 9.95 13.60
C GLY A 373 17.90 9.33 12.91
N CYS A 374 18.22 9.84 11.74
CA CYS A 374 19.30 9.39 10.88
C CYS A 374 20.65 9.44 11.60
N ASP A 375 21.51 8.47 11.35
CA ASP A 375 22.95 8.68 11.21
C ASP A 375 23.51 7.59 10.27
N GLY A 376 24.15 8.06 9.21
CA GLY A 376 24.94 7.25 8.30
C GLY A 376 26.42 7.50 8.54
N GLU A 377 27.19 6.43 8.62
CA GLU A 377 28.64 6.35 8.41
C GLU A 377 28.85 4.90 7.92
N GLY A 378 29.40 4.64 6.74
CA GLY A 378 30.80 4.85 6.40
C GLY A 378 31.46 3.47 6.28
N GLY A 379 31.76 3.03 5.05
CA GLY A 379 32.34 1.70 4.83
C GLY A 379 32.61 1.39 3.36
N ARG A 380 33.43 2.22 2.70
CA ARG A 380 34.23 1.77 1.55
C ARG A 380 35.59 1.32 2.07
N ASP A 381 36.13 0.32 1.38
CA ASP A 381 37.56 0.06 1.11
C ASP A 381 37.98 -1.37 1.45
N GLY A 382 38.07 -2.16 0.38
CA GLY A 382 38.72 -3.46 0.33
C GLY A 382 39.44 -3.55 -1.01
N GLU A 383 40.54 -2.82 -1.12
CA GLU A 383 41.43 -2.74 -2.27
C GLU A 383 41.92 -4.11 -2.74
N GLY A 384 41.95 -4.25 -4.06
CA GLY A 384 42.63 -5.33 -4.77
C GLY A 384 44.12 -5.38 -4.46
N ARG A 385 44.61 -6.60 -4.25
CA ARG A 385 46.03 -6.94 -4.30
C ARG A 385 46.45 -7.13 -5.75
N GLU A 386 47.11 -6.14 -6.31
CA GLU A 386 48.13 -6.33 -7.33
C GLU A 386 49.36 -5.54 -6.87
N LYS A 387 50.47 -6.25 -6.58
CA LYS A 387 51.77 -6.00 -7.20
C LYS A 387 52.90 -6.85 -6.63
N GLU A 388 53.69 -7.31 -7.60
CA GLU A 388 55.15 -7.35 -7.60
C GLU A 388 55.84 -8.47 -6.81
N ILE A 389 56.05 -9.55 -7.56
CA ILE A 389 57.28 -10.34 -7.61
C ILE A 389 58.48 -9.39 -7.77
N GLU A 390 59.37 -9.32 -6.78
CA GLU A 390 60.82 -9.18 -7.04
C GLU A 390 61.68 -9.57 -5.81
N ASN A 391 62.47 -10.64 -6.01
CA ASN A 391 63.79 -10.96 -5.47
C ASN A 391 64.08 -10.96 -3.95
N GLY A 392 64.41 -12.16 -3.47
CA GLY A 392 65.11 -12.45 -2.21
C GLY A 392 65.35 -13.94 -2.05
#